data_AF-A0A9W6RFR9-F1
#
_entry.id   AF-A0A9W6RFR9-F1
#
_cell.length_a   1.000
_cell.length_b   1.000
_cell.length_c   1.000
_cell.angle_alpha   90.00
_cell.angle_beta   90.00
_cell.angle_gamma   90.00
#
_symmetry.space_group_name_H-M   'P 1'
#
loop_
_entity.id
_entity.type
_entity.pdbx_description
1 polymer ?
#
loop_
_entity_poly.entity_id
_entity_poly.type
_entity_poly.pdbx_seq_one_letter_code
_entity_poly.pdbx_strand_id
1 'polypeptide(L)' 'MEQPKIAFSKRTRTKEGRTYYDNVYATSLEKAYELYGTSNMEDAVVDIIEADDEDLERGERGLSHP' A
#
# COMPACT_ATOMS: atom_id res chain seq x y z
N MET A 1 -7.21 -19.99 15.13
CA MET A 1 -8.00 -18.75 14.91
C MET A 1 -7.17 -17.89 13.97
N GLU A 2 -7.73 -17.46 12.84
CA GLU A 2 -7.06 -16.50 11.96
C GLU A 2 -7.00 -15.15 12.69
N GLN A 3 -5.83 -14.51 12.75
CA GLN A 3 -5.70 -13.19 13.37
C GLN A 3 -6.52 -12.16 12.55
N PRO A 4 -7.11 -11.14 13.19
CA PRO A 4 -7.86 -10.11 12.46
C PRO A 4 -6.93 -9.41 11.47
N LYS A 5 -7.45 -9.15 10.27
CA LYS A 5 -6.73 -8.39 9.24
C LYS A 5 -7.00 -6.90 9.46
N ILE A 6 -5.93 -6.11 9.39
CA ILE A 6 -5.89 -4.65 9.43
C ILE A 6 -5.73 -4.17 7.99
N ALA A 7 -6.38 -3.06 7.64
CA ALA A 7 -6.24 -2.43 6.34
C ALA A 7 -5.02 -1.50 6.34
N PHE A 8 -4.20 -1.61 5.30
CA PHE A 8 -3.01 -0.80 5.07
C PHE A 8 -3.07 -0.17 3.68
N SER A 9 -2.51 1.04 3.57
CA SER A 9 -2.32 1.76 2.31
C SER A 9 -0.92 1.45 1.80
N LYS A 10 -0.80 0.70 0.70
CA LYS A 10 0.46 0.49 0.00
C LYS A 10 0.63 1.61 -1.03
N ARG A 11 1.69 2.38 -0.86
CA ARG A 11 2.03 3.54 -1.68
C ARG A 11 3.26 3.21 -2.51
N THR A 12 3.08 3.08 -3.82
CA THR A 12 4.18 2.79 -4.76
C THR A 12 4.57 4.06 -5.48
N ARG A 13 5.72 4.65 -5.15
CA ARG A 13 6.25 5.83 -5.84
C ARG A 13 7.21 5.41 -6.94
N THR A 14 6.96 5.84 -8.17
CA THR A 14 7.85 5.59 -9.32
C THR A 14 8.96 6.63 -9.41
N LYS A 15 9.99 6.34 -10.21
CA LYS A 15 11.07 7.29 -10.54
C LYS A 15 10.61 8.61 -11.15
N GLU A 16 9.43 8.63 -11.75
CA GLU A 16 8.80 9.79 -12.39
C GLU A 16 8.02 10.68 -11.39
N GLY A 17 8.01 10.31 -10.10
CA GLY A 17 7.33 11.03 -9.03
C GLY A 17 5.90 10.55 -8.74
N ARG A 18 5.28 9.82 -9.68
CA ARG A 18 3.90 9.34 -9.52
C ARG A 18 3.80 8.30 -8.40
N THR A 19 2.83 8.48 -7.52
CA THR A 19 2.50 7.57 -6.40
C THR A 19 1.18 6.87 -6.66
N TYR A 20 1.19 5.54 -6.64
CA TYR A 20 0.00 4.67 -6.74
C TYR A 20 -0.42 4.18 -5.36
N TYR A 21 -1.72 4.07 -5.13
CA TYR A 21 -2.31 3.68 -3.85
C TYR A 21 -3.07 2.35 -4.02
N ASP A 22 -2.72 1.34 -3.23
CA ASP A 22 -3.41 0.05 -3.17
C ASP A 22 -3.87 -0.24 -1.73
N ASN A 23 -5.10 -0.74 -1.56
CA ASN A 23 -5.56 -1.25 -0.27
C ASN A 23 -5.06 -2.69 -0.09
N VAL A 24 -4.28 -2.94 0.96
CA VAL A 24 -3.78 -4.28 1.30
C VAL A 24 -4.19 -4.66 2.72
N TYR A 25 -4.33 -5.96 2.98
CA TYR A 25 -4.85 -6.46 4.26
C TYR A 25 -3.89 -7.46 4.88
N ALA A 26 -3.43 -7.20 6.10
CA ALA A 26 -2.46 -8.05 6.79
C ALA A 26 -2.72 -8.06 8.31
N THR A 27 -2.10 -8.99 9.02
CA THR A 27 -2.30 -9.12 10.48
C THR A 27 -1.43 -8.15 11.29
N SER A 28 -0.41 -7.56 10.67
CA SER A 28 0.48 -6.53 11.24
C SER A 28 1.16 -5.75 10.12
N LEU A 29 1.77 -4.61 10.45
CA LEU A 29 2.56 -3.82 9.51
C LEU A 29 3.76 -4.61 8.97
N GLU A 30 4.46 -5.34 9.84
CA GLU A 30 5.56 -6.22 9.46
C GLU A 30 5.11 -7.26 8.42
N LYS A 31 3.94 -7.87 8.65
CA LYS A 31 3.36 -8.83 7.71
C LYS A 31 2.94 -8.17 6.39
N ALA A 32 2.47 -6.92 6.45
CA ALA A 32 2.13 -6.15 5.25
C ALA A 32 3.38 -5.90 4.38
N TYR A 33 4.50 -5.52 4.99
CA TYR A 33 5.78 -5.38 4.27
C TYR A 33 6.32 -6.70 3.73
N GLU A 34 6.19 -7.80 4.48
CA GLU A 34 6.59 -9.13 4.00
C GLU A 34 5.81 -9.54 2.74
N LEU A 35 4.50 -9.28 2.70
CA LEU A 35 3.62 -9.68 1.61
C LEU A 35 3.62 -8.71 0.43
N TYR A 36 3.74 -7.41 0.70
CA TYR A 36 3.43 -6.35 -0.26
C TYR A 36 4.52 -5.26 -0.37
N GLY A 37 5.61 -5.36 0.39
CA GLY A 37 6.67 -4.35 0.46
C GLY A 37 7.59 -4.30 -0.76
N THR A 38 7.27 -5.00 -1.84
CA THR A 38 8.02 -5.01 -3.09
C THR A 38 7.17 -4.54 -4.26
N SER A 39 7.83 -4.01 -5.30
CA SER A 39 7.20 -3.60 -6.54
C SER A 39 7.98 -4.14 -7.73
N ASN A 40 7.27 -4.49 -8.80
CA ASN A 40 7.88 -4.88 -10.08
C ASN A 40 8.25 -3.67 -10.95
N MET A 41 7.92 -2.45 -10.51
CA MET A 41 8.29 -1.22 -11.21
C MET A 41 9.76 -0.88 -10.91
N GLU A 42 10.54 -0.65 -11.96
CA GLU A 42 11.94 -0.23 -11.86
C GLU A 42 12.09 1.02 -10.99
N ASP A 43 13.04 0.98 -10.05
CA ASP A 43 13.35 2.06 -9.09
C ASP A 43 12.16 2.56 -8.25
N ALA A 44 11.09 1.77 -8.14
CA ALA A 44 9.95 2.16 -7.33
C ALA A 44 10.22 1.98 -5.83
N VAL A 45 9.84 2.98 -5.05
CA VAL A 45 9.86 2.92 -3.59
C VAL A 45 8.47 2.54 -3.10
N VAL A 46 8.40 1.52 -2.25
CA VAL A 46 7.15 1.10 -1.60
C VAL A 46 7.18 1.57 -0.15
N ASP A 47 6.12 2.26 0.25
CA ASP A 47 5.79 2.59 1.63
C ASP A 47 4.44 1.95 1.98
N ILE A 48 4.32 1.39 3.18
CA ILE A 48 3.08 0.81 3.68
C ILE A 48 2.80 1.41 5.05
N ILE A 49 1.58 1.92 5.22
CA ILE A 49 1.09 2.48 6.48
C ILE A 49 -0.31 1.96 6.80
N GLU A 50 -0.74 2.04 8.05
CA GLU A 50 -2.15 1.80 8.40
C GLU A 50 -3.03 2.78 7.62
N ALA A 51 -4.08 2.25 6.98
CA ALA A 51 -4.95 3.06 6.13
C ALA A 51 -5.92 3.87 6.99
N ASP A 52 -5.96 5.18 6.77
CA ASP A 52 -7.09 6.02 7.17
C ASP A 52 -8.22 5.97 6.12
N ASP A 53 -9.34 6.63 6.40
CA ASP A 53 -10.50 6.64 5.50
C ASP A 53 -10.17 7.22 4.11
N GLU A 54 -9.28 8.21 4.02
CA GLU A 54 -8.89 8.82 2.75
C GLU A 54 -8.01 7.87 1.93
N ASP A 55 -7.07 7.19 2.58
CA ASP A 55 -6.24 6.15 1.98
C ASP A 55 -7.10 5.03 1.39
N LEU A 56 -8.10 4.57 2.13
CA LEU A 56 -9.02 3.53 1.68
C LEU A 56 -9.79 3.97 0.43
N GLU A 57 -10.35 5.18 0.43
CA GLU A 57 -11.06 5.71 -0.74
C GLU A 57 -10.15 5.82 -1.97
N ARG A 58 -8.89 6.24 -1.78
CA ARG A 58 -7.91 6.35 -2.87
C ARG A 58 -7.57 4.99 -3.46
N GLY A 59 -7.33 4.00 -2.61
CA GLY A 59 -7.03 2.64 -3.02
C GLY A 59 -8.21 1.95 -3.71
N GLU A 60 -9.44 2.15 -3.23
CA GLU A 60 -10.64 1.61 -3.89
C GLU A 60 -10.86 2.17 -5.29
N ARG A 61 -10.49 3.44 -5.49
CA ARG A 61 -10.56 4.12 -6.78
C ARG A 61 -9.36 3.84 -7.69
N GLY A 62 -8.34 3.12 -7.21
CA GLY A 62 -7.10 2.86 -7.95
C GLY A 62 -6.37 4.14 -8.36
N LEU A 63 -6.39 5.17 -7.50
CA LEU A 63 -5.87 6.49 -7.85
C LEU A 63 -4.33 6.50 -7.92
N SER A 64 -3.83 7.36 -8.80
CA SER A 64 -2.43 7.74 -8.83
C SER A 64 -2.31 9.26 -8.66
N HIS A 65 -1.35 9.70 -7.85
CA HIS A 65 -1.09 11.11 -7.59
C HIS A 65 0.30 11.49 -8.11
N PRO A 66 0.46 12.66 -8.76
CA PRO A 66 1.78 13.19 -9.12
C PRO A 66 2.66 13.53 -7.92
#